data_AF-A0A7S4KEZ5-F1
#
_entry.id   AF-A0A7S4KEZ5-F1
#
_cell.length_a   1.000
_cell.length_b   1.000
_cell.length_c   1.000
_cell.angle_alpha   90.00
_cell.angle_beta   90.00
_cell.angle_gamma   90.00
#
_symmetry.space_group_name_H-M   'P 1'
#
loop_
_entity.id
_entity.type
_entity.pdbx_description
1 polymer ?
#
loop_
_entity_poly.entity_id
_entity_poly.type
_entity_poly.pdbx_seq_one_letter_code
_entity_poly.pdbx_strand_id
1 'polypeptide(L)'
;SSAKHINELKLSSIIAFVTILYVGVVVAIRYGEEAYRQASLVTALDKNLRIATITKDLPKAIPLLTVCFGMHYNIPPLFHELRNRSVKKMKRALLPAFAVIVSLYLEMGILGYLHFGPAVTRHGGDILAQFSHEDLLVNIGRFVMLLHFACVYPLLAIGCRRSLNLFLFDGDRTVSTLVRVTEALGIVLLSSLLAAFSSGISQVLAFNGSLFGLHIIMTFPAMMYAKIFKNCLRKRDKALIAALFFTGILFSIAGFVSHVHAILKK
;
A
#
# COMPACT_ATOMS: atom_id res chain seq x y z
N SER A 1 -18.06 0.68 -14.12
CA SER A 1 -18.23 1.16 -12.73
C SER A 1 -18.95 0.09 -11.93
N SER A 2 -18.38 -0.47 -10.85
CA SER A 2 -19.05 -1.52 -10.04
C SER A 2 -19.68 -1.00 -8.77
N ALA A 3 -19.53 0.28 -8.50
CA ALA A 3 -20.48 1.03 -7.72
C ALA A 3 -20.96 2.15 -8.63
N LYS A 4 -22.29 2.30 -8.78
CA LYS A 4 -22.85 3.49 -9.44
C LYS A 4 -22.77 4.69 -8.49
N HIS A 5 -22.61 4.44 -7.17
CA HIS A 5 -22.43 5.45 -6.14
C HIS A 5 -21.45 4.97 -5.05
N ILE A 6 -20.43 5.77 -4.67
CA ILE A 6 -19.54 5.48 -3.53
C ILE A 6 -20.33 5.25 -2.22
N ASN A 7 -21.57 5.74 -2.13
CA ASN A 7 -22.46 5.45 -1.01
C ASN A 7 -22.67 3.95 -0.74
N GLU A 8 -22.64 3.11 -1.77
CA GLU A 8 -22.82 1.65 -1.64
C GLU A 8 -21.62 0.98 -0.96
N LEU A 9 -20.45 1.63 -0.94
CA LEU A 9 -19.21 1.12 -0.34
C LEU A 9 -18.95 1.70 1.05
N LYS A 10 -19.76 2.66 1.53
CA LYS A 10 -19.52 3.35 2.81
C LYS A 10 -19.39 2.40 3.98
N LEU A 11 -20.27 1.39 4.07
CA LEU A 11 -20.21 0.41 5.14
C LEU A 11 -18.92 -0.41 5.08
N SER A 12 -18.53 -0.87 3.89
CA SER A 12 -17.27 -1.59 3.69
C SER A 12 -16.05 -0.73 4.07
N SER A 13 -16.05 0.56 3.71
CA SER A 13 -14.99 1.50 4.06
C SER A 13 -14.94 1.80 5.57
N ILE A 14 -16.08 1.92 6.24
CA ILE A 14 -16.15 2.12 7.70
C ILE A 14 -15.62 0.87 8.41
N ILE A 15 -16.07 -0.33 8.01
CA ILE A 15 -15.57 -1.58 8.56
C ILE A 15 -14.06 -1.67 8.38
N ALA A 16 -13.54 -1.40 7.18
CA ALA A 16 -12.11 -1.38 6.90
C ALA A 16 -11.34 -0.43 7.84
N PHE A 17 -11.84 0.79 8.00
CA PHE A 17 -11.22 1.79 8.86
C PHE A 17 -11.21 1.36 10.33
N VAL A 18 -12.33 0.82 10.83
CA VAL A 18 -12.44 0.29 12.19
C VAL A 18 -11.48 -0.88 12.40
N THR A 19 -11.34 -1.78 11.43
CA THR A 19 -10.38 -2.88 11.49
C THR A 19 -8.95 -2.38 11.63
N ILE A 20 -8.55 -1.38 10.83
CA ILE A 20 -7.21 -0.79 10.89
C ILE A 20 -6.97 -0.13 12.25
N LEU A 21 -7.94 0.63 12.75
CA LEU A 21 -7.85 1.29 14.05
C LEU A 21 -7.75 0.25 15.18
N TYR A 22 -8.57 -0.80 15.14
CA TYR A 22 -8.52 -1.89 16.11
C TYR A 22 -7.14 -2.54 16.17
N VAL A 23 -6.57 -2.86 15.00
CA VAL A 23 -5.24 -3.45 14.91
C VAL A 23 -4.17 -2.51 15.48
N GLY A 24 -4.24 -1.21 15.17
CA GLY A 24 -3.34 -0.20 15.74
C GLY A 24 -3.39 -0.16 17.26
N VAL A 25 -4.60 -0.10 17.82
CA VAL A 25 -4.82 -0.10 19.27
C VAL A 25 -4.30 -1.39 19.92
N VAL A 26 -4.52 -2.56 19.31
CA VAL A 26 -4.01 -3.82 19.85
C VAL A 26 -2.48 -3.83 19.88
N VAL A 27 -1.82 -3.37 18.81
CA VAL A 27 -0.35 -3.26 18.79
C VAL A 27 0.16 -2.29 19.86
N ALA A 28 -0.52 -1.16 20.05
CA ALA A 28 -0.17 -0.20 21.09
C ALA A 28 -0.34 -0.75 22.51
N ILE A 29 -1.43 -1.48 22.77
CA ILE A 29 -1.67 -2.16 24.05
C ILE A 29 -0.57 -3.18 24.32
N ARG A 30 -0.24 -4.04 23.35
CA ARG A 30 0.79 -5.07 23.54
C ARG A 30 2.19 -4.50 23.75
N TYR A 31 2.54 -3.45 23.00
CA TYR A 31 3.76 -2.71 23.27
C TYR A 31 3.77 -2.11 24.68
N GLY A 32 2.66 -1.49 25.11
CA GLY A 32 2.52 -0.90 26.44
C GLY A 32 2.63 -1.93 27.58
N GLU A 33 2.02 -3.10 27.42
CA GLU A 33 2.11 -4.20 28.39
C GLU A 33 3.54 -4.73 28.50
N GLU A 34 4.25 -4.89 27.39
CA GLU A 34 5.65 -5.34 27.42
C GLU A 34 6.57 -4.26 28.00
N ALA A 35 6.38 -2.99 27.60
CA ALA A 35 7.11 -1.86 28.15
C ALA A 35 6.88 -1.73 29.66
N TYR A 36 5.67 -1.97 30.16
CA TYR A 36 5.37 -1.99 31.59
C TYR A 36 6.08 -3.16 32.30
N ARG A 37 6.03 -4.38 31.74
CA ARG A 37 6.74 -5.54 32.30
C ARG A 37 8.25 -5.33 32.34
N GLN A 38 8.83 -4.71 31.31
CA GLN A 38 10.26 -4.37 31.26
C GLN A 38 10.61 -3.14 32.12
N ALA A 39 9.71 -2.19 32.34
CA ALA A 39 9.96 -1.07 33.27
C ALA A 39 10.13 -1.55 34.72
N SER A 40 9.50 -2.66 35.11
CA SER A 40 9.76 -3.36 36.38
C SER A 40 11.09 -4.15 36.41
N LEU A 41 11.76 -4.33 35.26
CA LEU A 41 13.05 -5.00 35.08
C LEU A 41 14.06 -3.99 34.50
N VAL A 42 14.49 -3.06 35.34
CA VAL A 42 15.44 -1.97 35.06
C VAL A 42 16.48 -2.31 33.97
N THR A 43 16.45 -1.53 32.87
CA THR A 43 17.50 -1.41 31.83
C THR A 43 17.56 -2.51 30.77
N ALA A 44 16.55 -2.60 29.90
CA ALA A 44 16.69 -3.25 28.60
C ALA A 44 16.25 -2.33 27.46
N LEU A 45 16.80 -1.11 27.39
CA LEU A 45 16.90 -0.48 26.07
C LEU A 45 17.89 -1.34 25.28
N ASP A 46 17.36 -2.26 24.48
CA ASP A 46 18.10 -3.24 23.69
C ASP A 46 19.28 -2.53 22.99
N LYS A 47 20.51 -2.99 23.24
CA LYS A 47 21.75 -2.43 22.66
C LYS A 47 21.73 -2.48 21.12
N ASN A 48 20.74 -3.12 20.51
CA ASN A 48 20.52 -3.21 19.07
C ASN A 48 19.52 -2.19 18.50
N LEU A 49 18.91 -1.33 19.33
CA LEU A 49 17.99 -0.30 18.84
C LEU A 49 18.77 0.78 18.07
N ARG A 50 18.59 0.80 16.74
CA ARG A 50 19.23 1.79 15.87
C ARG A 50 18.20 2.84 15.47
N ILE A 51 18.28 4.01 16.10
CA ILE A 51 17.27 5.08 15.94
C ILE A 51 17.32 5.72 14.55
N ALA A 52 18.53 5.93 14.00
CA ALA A 52 18.69 6.45 12.64
C ALA A 52 19.97 5.89 12.03
N THR A 53 19.84 5.03 11.01
CA THR A 53 20.98 4.52 10.26
C THR A 53 20.59 4.38 8.79
N ILE A 54 21.39 4.96 7.90
CA ILE A 54 21.25 4.73 6.47
C ILE A 54 21.87 3.36 6.18
N THR A 55 21.04 2.39 5.85
CA THR A 55 21.46 1.04 5.50
C THR A 55 21.36 0.82 4.00
N LYS A 56 22.05 -0.22 3.52
CA LYS A 56 21.96 -0.68 2.11
C LYS A 56 20.55 -1.16 1.72
N ASP A 57 19.66 -1.31 2.69
CA ASP A 57 18.26 -1.73 2.50
C ASP A 57 17.32 -0.54 2.28
N LEU A 58 17.80 0.71 2.37
CA LEU A 58 16.97 1.89 2.11
C LEU A 58 16.24 1.85 0.75
N PRO A 59 16.87 1.43 -0.37
CA PRO A 59 16.18 1.30 -1.65
C PRO A 59 15.03 0.27 -1.64
N LYS A 60 15.05 -0.69 -0.70
CA LYS A 60 13.96 -1.66 -0.54
C LYS A 60 12.71 -1.02 0.07
N ALA A 61 12.86 -0.01 0.92
CA ALA A 61 11.76 0.65 1.61
C ALA A 61 11.01 1.66 0.71
N ILE A 62 11.69 2.31 -0.22
CA ILE A 62 11.10 3.34 -1.10
C ILE A 62 9.89 2.81 -1.89
N PRO A 63 9.96 1.64 -2.56
CA PRO A 63 8.79 1.03 -3.20
C PRO A 63 7.63 0.75 -2.26
N LEU A 64 7.89 0.26 -1.04
CA LEU A 64 6.84 -0.02 -0.06
C LEU A 64 6.09 1.27 0.32
N LEU A 65 6.82 2.33 0.64
CA LEU A 65 6.23 3.64 0.97
C LEU A 65 5.36 4.17 -0.16
N THR A 66 5.78 3.94 -1.40
CA THR A 66 5.04 4.32 -2.60
C THR A 66 3.69 3.59 -2.69
N VAL A 67 3.63 2.31 -2.31
CA VAL A 67 2.37 1.58 -2.23
C VAL A 67 1.50 2.09 -1.08
N CYS A 68 2.08 2.35 0.10
CA CYS A 68 1.36 2.89 1.25
C CYS A 68 0.65 4.22 0.92
N PHE A 69 1.32 5.09 0.17
CA PHE A 69 0.75 6.38 -0.27
C PHE A 69 0.14 6.32 -1.69
N GLY A 70 -0.14 5.11 -2.19
CA GLY A 70 -0.62 4.81 -3.54
C GLY A 70 -2.09 5.14 -3.79
N MET A 71 -2.57 6.33 -3.45
CA MET A 71 -3.97 6.74 -3.64
C MET A 71 -4.23 7.56 -4.92
N HIS A 72 -3.18 7.83 -5.70
CA HIS A 72 -3.18 8.81 -6.79
C HIS A 72 -4.17 8.49 -7.91
N TYR A 73 -4.31 7.21 -8.27
CA TYR A 73 -5.25 6.76 -9.31
C TYR A 73 -6.73 6.90 -8.89
N ASN A 74 -7.01 7.03 -7.59
CA ASN A 74 -8.36 7.26 -7.07
C ASN A 74 -8.74 8.74 -7.02
N ILE A 75 -7.80 9.67 -7.23
CA ILE A 75 -8.07 11.12 -7.16
C ILE A 75 -9.02 11.60 -8.26
N PRO A 76 -8.86 11.22 -9.55
CA PRO A 76 -9.78 11.66 -10.61
C PRO A 76 -11.25 11.27 -10.40
N PRO A 77 -11.61 10.01 -10.06
CA PRO A 77 -13.01 9.67 -9.77
C PRO A 77 -13.51 10.37 -8.51
N LEU A 78 -12.69 10.46 -7.44
CA LEU A 78 -13.06 11.21 -6.23
C LEU A 78 -13.35 12.69 -6.53
N PHE A 79 -12.61 13.31 -7.45
CA PHE A 79 -12.85 14.68 -7.89
C PHE A 79 -14.17 14.85 -8.63
N HIS A 80 -14.58 13.84 -9.40
CA HIS A 80 -15.86 13.85 -10.09
C HIS A 80 -17.05 13.74 -9.13
N GLU A 81 -16.88 13.09 -7.99
CA GLU A 81 -17.92 12.91 -6.98
C GLU A 81 -18.04 14.08 -5.99
N LEU A 82 -17.03 14.94 -5.94
CA LEU A 82 -17.02 16.09 -5.03
C LEU A 82 -18.13 17.10 -5.39
N ARG A 83 -19.05 17.37 -4.45
CA ARG A 83 -20.09 18.39 -4.61
C ARG A 83 -19.47 19.77 -4.85
N ASN A 84 -19.89 20.45 -5.91
CA ASN A 84 -19.37 21.76 -6.33
C ASN A 84 -17.84 21.74 -6.49
N ARG A 85 -17.39 20.96 -7.50
CA ARG A 85 -16.00 20.57 -7.78
C ARG A 85 -15.05 21.77 -7.77
N SER A 86 -14.02 21.70 -6.93
CA SER A 86 -12.94 22.68 -6.86
C SER A 86 -11.68 22.04 -6.26
N VAL A 87 -10.51 22.38 -6.78
CA VAL A 87 -9.22 21.92 -6.25
C VAL A 87 -9.06 22.28 -4.77
N LYS A 88 -9.54 23.47 -4.36
CA LYS A 88 -9.48 23.91 -2.96
C LYS A 88 -10.29 23.00 -2.04
N LYS A 89 -11.48 22.58 -2.47
CA LYS A 89 -12.34 21.67 -1.69
C LYS A 89 -11.76 20.25 -1.66
N MET A 90 -11.22 19.78 -2.77
CA MET A 90 -10.53 18.49 -2.82
C MET A 90 -9.36 18.46 -1.81
N LYS A 91 -8.51 19.50 -1.82
CA LYS A 91 -7.42 19.62 -0.84
C LYS A 91 -7.92 19.65 0.61
N ARG A 92 -8.99 20.40 0.89
CA ARG A 92 -9.60 20.47 2.23
C ARG A 92 -10.13 19.12 2.71
N ALA A 93 -10.61 18.26 1.80
CA ALA A 93 -11.04 16.91 2.12
C ALA A 93 -9.85 15.94 2.28
N LEU A 94 -8.83 16.04 1.43
CA LEU A 94 -7.70 15.11 1.42
C LEU A 94 -6.66 15.38 2.51
N LEU A 95 -6.38 16.64 2.86
CA LEU A 95 -5.38 16.98 3.88
C LEU A 95 -5.61 16.29 5.24
N PRO A 96 -6.80 16.36 5.87
CA PRO A 96 -7.02 15.68 7.13
C PRO A 96 -6.97 14.16 6.98
N ALA A 97 -7.49 13.61 5.88
CA ALA A 97 -7.42 12.17 5.63
C ALA A 97 -5.96 11.69 5.50
N PHE A 98 -5.11 12.47 4.80
CA PHE A 98 -3.69 12.17 4.66
C PHE A 98 -2.96 12.26 6.00
N ALA A 99 -3.28 13.25 6.84
CA ALA A 99 -2.72 13.36 8.19
C ALA A 99 -3.03 12.11 9.03
N VAL A 100 -4.29 11.65 9.02
CA VAL A 100 -4.70 10.42 9.73
C VAL A 100 -3.93 9.21 9.22
N ILE A 101 -3.81 9.03 7.90
CA ILE A 101 -3.07 7.90 7.31
C ILE A 101 -1.59 7.94 7.70
N VAL A 102 -0.95 9.11 7.63
CA VAL A 102 0.46 9.26 8.04
C VAL A 102 0.63 8.93 9.51
N SER A 103 -0.27 9.41 10.39
CA SER A 103 -0.23 9.09 11.81
C SER A 103 -0.34 7.59 12.08
N LEU A 104 -1.28 6.90 11.44
CA LEU A 104 -1.46 5.45 11.60
C LEU A 104 -0.24 4.65 11.10
N TYR A 105 0.37 5.06 9.97
CA TYR A 105 1.58 4.40 9.48
C TYR A 105 2.80 4.65 10.37
N LEU A 106 2.95 5.86 10.91
CA LEU A 106 4.01 6.17 11.86
C LEU A 106 3.82 5.40 13.15
N GLU A 107 2.61 5.36 13.70
CA GLU A 107 2.26 4.59 14.89
C GLU A 107 2.62 3.12 14.70
N MET A 108 2.09 2.47 13.65
CA MET A 108 2.36 1.05 13.39
C MET A 108 3.84 0.77 13.12
N GLY A 109 4.51 1.64 12.35
CA GLY A 109 5.92 1.47 12.02
C GLY A 109 6.85 1.65 13.22
N ILE A 110 6.59 2.67 14.06
CA ILE A 110 7.38 2.95 15.26
C ILE A 110 7.11 1.89 16.31
N LEU A 111 5.86 1.62 16.67
CA LEU A 111 5.52 0.66 17.71
C LEU A 111 5.93 -0.76 17.31
N GLY A 112 5.73 -1.15 16.05
CA GLY A 112 6.20 -2.44 15.54
C GLY A 112 7.72 -2.60 15.61
N TYR A 113 8.47 -1.55 15.30
CA TYR A 113 9.94 -1.57 15.41
C TYR A 113 10.42 -1.52 16.86
N LEU A 114 9.77 -0.76 17.74
CA LEU A 114 10.14 -0.70 19.16
C LEU A 114 9.83 -2.02 19.87
N HIS A 115 8.74 -2.69 19.52
CA HIS A 115 8.33 -3.96 20.12
C HIS A 115 9.19 -5.13 19.64
N PHE A 116 9.43 -5.26 18.33
CA PHE A 116 10.13 -6.42 17.76
C PHE A 116 11.60 -6.16 17.36
N GLY A 117 12.04 -4.91 17.40
CA GLY A 117 13.38 -4.52 16.96
C GLY A 117 13.67 -4.93 15.51
N PRO A 118 14.93 -5.31 15.18
CA PRO A 118 15.30 -5.83 13.87
C PRO A 118 14.53 -7.09 13.44
N ALA A 119 13.99 -7.85 14.40
CA ALA A 119 13.26 -9.09 14.12
C ALA A 119 11.89 -8.85 13.46
N VAL A 120 11.37 -7.61 13.42
CA VAL A 120 10.09 -7.26 12.78
C VAL A 120 9.99 -7.74 11.33
N THR A 121 11.13 -7.88 10.65
CA THR A 121 11.19 -8.33 9.24
C THR A 121 11.18 -9.85 9.05
N ARG A 122 11.31 -10.65 10.12
CA ARG A 122 11.42 -12.12 10.07
C ARG A 122 10.24 -12.78 9.35
N HIS A 123 9.02 -12.31 9.60
CA HIS A 123 7.80 -12.84 8.99
C HIS A 123 7.37 -12.05 7.75
N GLY A 124 8.32 -11.73 6.86
CA GLY A 124 8.00 -11.14 5.55
C GLY A 124 7.35 -9.75 5.62
N GLY A 125 7.57 -9.02 6.72
CA GLY A 125 7.00 -7.70 6.97
C GLY A 125 5.57 -7.69 7.51
N ASP A 126 5.00 -8.84 7.88
CA ASP A 126 3.75 -8.91 8.62
C ASP A 126 4.02 -8.76 10.13
N ILE A 127 3.64 -7.61 10.69
CA ILE A 127 3.78 -7.32 12.13
C ILE A 127 2.88 -8.22 12.95
N LEU A 128 1.66 -8.52 12.48
CA LEU A 128 0.74 -9.36 13.23
C LEU A 128 1.21 -10.81 13.30
N ALA A 129 1.93 -11.30 12.28
CA ALA A 129 2.51 -12.65 12.29
C ALA A 129 3.60 -12.86 13.36
N GLN A 130 4.16 -11.78 13.92
CA GLN A 130 5.21 -11.85 14.94
C GLN A 130 4.67 -12.16 16.34
N PHE A 131 3.41 -11.83 16.62
CA PHE A 131 2.78 -12.10 17.90
C PHE A 131 2.46 -13.58 18.09
N SER A 132 2.36 -14.02 19.36
CA SER A 132 1.99 -15.39 19.72
C SER A 132 0.67 -15.83 19.08
N HIS A 133 0.54 -17.14 18.84
CA HIS A 133 -0.70 -17.75 18.34
C HIS A 133 -1.76 -17.87 19.44
N GLU A 134 -1.38 -17.75 20.70
CA GLU A 134 -2.29 -17.81 21.85
C GLU A 134 -2.88 -16.44 22.21
N ASP A 135 -2.42 -15.36 21.56
CA ASP A 135 -2.88 -14.00 21.84
C ASP A 135 -4.28 -13.76 21.27
N LEU A 136 -5.29 -13.78 22.14
CA LEU A 136 -6.69 -13.59 21.74
C LEU A 136 -6.96 -12.24 21.08
N LEU A 137 -6.39 -11.14 21.58
CA LEU A 137 -6.63 -9.80 21.02
C LEU A 137 -6.05 -9.68 19.61
N VAL A 138 -4.83 -10.19 19.41
CA VAL A 138 -4.21 -10.21 18.09
C VAL A 138 -4.95 -11.16 17.16
N ASN A 139 -5.43 -12.31 17.64
CA ASN A 139 -6.20 -13.26 16.84
C ASN A 139 -7.55 -12.69 16.37
N ILE A 140 -8.23 -11.92 17.21
CA ILE A 140 -9.42 -11.17 16.77
C ILE A 140 -9.04 -10.21 15.64
N GLY A 141 -7.92 -9.48 15.77
CA GLY A 141 -7.41 -8.59 14.72
C GLY A 141 -7.13 -9.31 13.41
N ARG A 142 -6.42 -10.45 13.48
CA ARG A 142 -6.13 -11.34 12.33
C ARG A 142 -7.42 -11.79 11.65
N PHE A 143 -8.42 -12.21 12.42
CA PHE A 143 -9.71 -12.66 11.90
C PHE A 143 -10.49 -11.53 11.22
N VAL A 144 -10.58 -10.36 11.83
CA VAL A 144 -11.29 -9.21 11.24
C VAL A 144 -10.57 -8.71 9.98
N MET A 145 -9.22 -8.74 9.95
CA MET A 145 -8.45 -8.48 8.73
C MET A 145 -8.73 -9.50 7.62
N LEU A 146 -8.81 -10.79 7.96
CA LEU A 146 -9.18 -11.83 6.99
C LEU A 146 -10.56 -11.55 6.38
N LEU A 147 -11.56 -11.24 7.20
CA LEU A 147 -12.89 -10.87 6.72
C LEU A 147 -12.86 -9.63 5.82
N HIS A 148 -12.11 -8.60 6.21
CA HIS A 148 -11.94 -7.40 5.40
C HIS A 148 -11.37 -7.73 4.01
N PHE A 149 -10.27 -8.48 3.94
CA PHE A 149 -9.66 -8.86 2.66
C PHE A 149 -10.56 -9.77 1.83
N ALA A 150 -11.29 -10.70 2.46
CA ALA A 150 -12.27 -11.54 1.77
C ALA A 150 -13.38 -10.71 1.10
N CYS A 151 -13.82 -9.61 1.74
CA CYS A 151 -14.81 -8.70 1.15
C CYS A 151 -14.22 -7.79 0.06
N VAL A 152 -12.96 -7.34 0.21
CA VAL A 152 -12.31 -6.43 -0.74
C VAL A 152 -11.87 -7.16 -2.02
N TYR A 153 -11.44 -8.41 -1.91
CA TYR A 153 -10.89 -9.18 -3.03
C TYR A 153 -11.84 -9.24 -4.25
N PRO A 154 -13.14 -9.57 -4.12
CA PRO A 154 -14.07 -9.56 -5.25
C PRO A 154 -14.18 -8.20 -5.93
N LEU A 155 -14.15 -7.11 -5.17
CA LEU A 155 -14.23 -5.75 -5.71
C LEU A 155 -13.01 -5.43 -6.58
N LEU A 156 -11.82 -5.82 -6.13
CA LEU A 156 -10.58 -5.66 -6.88
C LEU A 156 -10.54 -6.58 -8.11
N ALA A 157 -10.97 -7.84 -7.97
CA ALA A 157 -11.02 -8.80 -9.06
C ALA A 157 -11.94 -8.32 -10.20
N ILE A 158 -13.10 -7.74 -9.87
CA ILE A 158 -14.00 -7.12 -10.88
C ILE A 158 -13.33 -5.93 -11.57
N GLY A 159 -12.58 -5.11 -10.83
CA GLY A 159 -11.80 -4.02 -11.40
C GLY A 159 -10.73 -4.53 -12.38
N CYS A 160 -9.92 -5.49 -11.94
CA CYS A 160 -8.89 -6.13 -12.76
C CYS A 160 -9.47 -6.77 -14.03
N ARG A 161 -10.57 -7.51 -13.90
CA ARG A 161 -11.28 -8.12 -15.03
C ARG A 161 -11.70 -7.10 -16.07
N ARG A 162 -12.22 -5.95 -15.65
CA ARG A 162 -12.60 -4.88 -16.58
C ARG A 162 -11.39 -4.25 -17.27
N SER A 163 -10.28 -4.07 -16.56
CA SER A 163 -9.04 -3.59 -17.17
C SER A 163 -8.49 -4.59 -18.20
N LEU A 164 -8.55 -5.89 -17.90
CA LEU A 164 -8.19 -6.94 -18.86
C LEU A 164 -9.11 -6.95 -20.07
N ASN A 165 -10.42 -6.85 -19.85
CA ASN A 165 -11.40 -6.79 -20.94
C ASN A 165 -11.21 -5.55 -21.82
N LEU A 166 -10.88 -4.40 -21.23
CA LEU A 166 -10.53 -3.19 -21.97
C LEU A 166 -9.28 -3.40 -22.84
N PHE A 167 -8.27 -4.09 -22.31
CA PHE A 167 -7.03 -4.33 -23.03
C PHE A 167 -7.17 -5.36 -24.16
N LEU A 168 -7.94 -6.44 -23.93
CA LEU A 168 -8.06 -7.56 -24.87
C LEU A 168 -9.18 -7.39 -25.90
N PHE A 169 -10.26 -6.70 -25.52
CA PHE A 169 -11.50 -6.62 -26.31
C PHE A 169 -12.01 -5.17 -26.47
N ASP A 170 -11.14 -4.17 -26.26
CA ASP A 170 -11.46 -2.74 -26.35
C ASP A 170 -12.69 -2.30 -25.50
N GLY A 171 -12.96 -3.06 -24.44
CA GLY A 171 -14.06 -2.79 -23.51
C GLY A 171 -15.43 -3.21 -24.02
N ASP A 172 -15.48 -4.10 -25.02
CA ASP A 172 -16.72 -4.65 -25.55
C ASP A 172 -17.53 -5.34 -24.43
N ARG A 173 -18.73 -4.82 -24.20
CA ARG A 173 -19.66 -5.33 -23.19
C ARG A 173 -20.44 -6.55 -23.66
N THR A 174 -20.40 -6.85 -24.96
CA THR A 174 -21.11 -7.98 -25.57
C THR A 174 -20.35 -9.29 -25.48
N VAL A 175 -19.15 -9.30 -24.88
CA VAL A 175 -18.37 -10.52 -24.64
C VAL A 175 -19.22 -11.61 -23.98
N SER A 176 -19.00 -12.87 -24.39
CA SER A 176 -19.78 -14.00 -23.90
C SER A 176 -19.57 -14.23 -22.39
N THR A 177 -20.52 -14.89 -21.73
CA THR A 177 -20.39 -15.25 -20.31
C THR A 177 -19.19 -16.16 -20.08
N LEU A 178 -18.85 -17.03 -21.04
CA LEU A 178 -17.69 -17.90 -20.96
C LEU A 178 -16.39 -17.10 -20.84
N VAL A 179 -16.20 -16.08 -21.68
CA VAL A 179 -15.03 -15.19 -21.61
C VAL A 179 -14.95 -14.48 -20.25
N ARG A 180 -16.08 -13.99 -19.72
CA ARG A 180 -16.09 -13.34 -18.40
C ARG A 180 -15.68 -14.29 -17.27
N VAL A 181 -16.13 -15.54 -17.34
CA VAL A 181 -15.79 -16.58 -16.35
C VAL A 181 -14.32 -16.97 -16.48
N THR A 182 -13.79 -17.15 -17.70
CA THR A 182 -12.37 -17.47 -17.89
C THR A 182 -11.45 -16.34 -17.45
N GLU A 183 -11.80 -15.07 -17.71
CA GLU A 183 -11.06 -13.91 -17.18
C GLU A 183 -11.03 -13.93 -15.64
N ALA A 184 -12.18 -14.14 -14.99
CA ALA A 184 -12.27 -14.19 -13.53
C ALA A 184 -11.47 -15.37 -12.93
N LEU A 185 -11.61 -16.57 -13.48
CA LEU A 185 -10.85 -17.75 -13.04
C LEU A 185 -9.35 -17.55 -13.27
N GLY A 186 -8.96 -16.94 -14.39
CA GLY A 186 -7.57 -16.60 -14.68
C GLY A 186 -6.97 -15.64 -13.66
N ILE A 187 -7.71 -14.60 -13.25
CA ILE A 187 -7.29 -13.67 -12.19
C ILE A 187 -7.12 -14.41 -10.86
N VAL A 188 -8.09 -15.24 -10.47
CA VAL A 188 -8.04 -15.99 -9.22
C VAL A 188 -6.85 -16.96 -9.20
N LEU A 189 -6.68 -17.73 -10.27
CA LEU A 189 -5.59 -18.68 -10.43
C LEU A 189 -4.23 -17.97 -10.37
N LEU A 190 -4.05 -16.88 -11.13
CA LEU A 190 -2.82 -16.11 -11.15
C LEU A 190 -2.50 -15.53 -9.77
N SER A 191 -3.49 -14.92 -9.10
CA SER A 191 -3.28 -14.35 -7.76
C SER A 191 -2.94 -15.43 -6.72
N SER A 192 -3.53 -16.62 -6.82
CA SER A 192 -3.26 -17.76 -5.94
C SER A 192 -1.86 -18.34 -6.17
N LEU A 193 -1.43 -18.44 -7.44
CA LEU A 193 -0.08 -18.86 -7.80
C LEU A 193 0.96 -17.87 -7.27
N LEU A 194 0.77 -16.57 -7.49
CA LEU A 194 1.67 -15.53 -6.97
C LEU A 194 1.74 -15.56 -5.43
N ALA A 195 0.63 -15.83 -4.75
CA ALA A 195 0.61 -16.00 -3.30
C ALA A 195 1.41 -17.24 -2.86
N ALA A 196 1.31 -18.35 -3.57
CA ALA A 196 2.04 -19.59 -3.25
C ALA A 196 3.57 -19.46 -3.41
N PHE A 197 4.05 -18.63 -4.35
CA PHE A 197 5.48 -18.39 -4.56
C PHE A 197 6.04 -17.23 -3.73
N SER A 198 5.18 -16.42 -3.10
CA SER A 198 5.65 -15.28 -2.32
C SER A 198 6.19 -15.71 -0.97
N SER A 199 7.33 -15.14 -0.58
CA SER A 199 7.93 -15.34 0.74
C SER A 199 7.44 -14.35 1.80
N GLY A 200 6.51 -13.45 1.47
CA GLY A 200 5.97 -12.47 2.42
C GLY A 200 5.34 -11.25 1.77
N ILE A 201 4.44 -10.58 2.51
CA ILE A 201 3.67 -9.44 2.00
C ILE A 201 4.57 -8.26 1.59
N SER A 202 5.66 -8.00 2.32
CA SER A 202 6.63 -6.95 2.00
C SER A 202 7.23 -7.12 0.60
N GLN A 203 7.49 -8.36 0.18
CA GLN A 203 8.03 -8.65 -1.15
C GLN A 203 7.01 -8.33 -2.26
N VAL A 204 5.75 -8.74 -2.09
CA VAL A 204 4.70 -8.46 -3.08
C VAL A 204 4.46 -6.96 -3.20
N LEU A 205 4.36 -6.26 -2.06
CA LEU A 205 4.18 -4.81 -2.02
C LEU A 205 5.39 -4.08 -2.61
N ALA A 206 6.60 -4.55 -2.35
CA ALA A 206 7.81 -4.02 -2.95
C ALA A 206 7.81 -4.08 -4.47
N PHE A 207 7.47 -5.25 -5.05
CA PHE A 207 7.39 -5.40 -6.50
C PHE A 207 6.28 -4.54 -7.09
N ASN A 208 5.12 -4.49 -6.45
CA ASN A 208 4.04 -3.59 -6.87
C ASN A 208 4.48 -2.12 -6.86
N GLY A 209 5.20 -1.70 -5.82
CA GLY A 209 5.72 -0.35 -5.69
C GLY A 209 6.79 -0.01 -6.71
N SER A 210 7.71 -0.93 -7.00
CA SER A 210 8.82 -0.69 -7.91
C SER A 210 8.37 -0.73 -9.37
N LEU A 211 7.52 -1.68 -9.74
CA LEU A 211 7.05 -1.85 -11.12
C LEU A 211 5.95 -0.86 -11.50
N PHE A 212 5.07 -0.49 -10.57
CA PHE A 212 3.88 0.32 -10.90
C PHE A 212 3.78 1.57 -10.05
N GLY A 213 3.94 1.45 -8.73
CA GLY A 213 3.74 2.55 -7.80
C GLY A 213 4.60 3.79 -8.15
N LEU A 214 5.90 3.61 -8.34
CA LEU A 214 6.84 4.72 -8.53
C LEU A 214 6.56 5.46 -9.85
N HIS A 215 6.12 4.73 -10.87
CA HIS A 215 5.71 5.34 -12.12
C HIS A 215 4.41 6.12 -11.99
N ILE A 216 3.42 5.60 -11.26
CA ILE A 216 2.15 6.31 -11.02
C ILE A 216 2.36 7.59 -10.21
N ILE A 217 3.27 7.58 -9.22
CA ILE A 217 3.47 8.73 -8.33
C ILE A 217 4.45 9.75 -8.90
N MET A 218 5.51 9.33 -9.60
CA MET A 218 6.58 10.23 -10.06
C MET A 218 6.62 10.36 -11.58
N THR A 219 6.79 9.25 -12.31
CA THR A 219 7.09 9.27 -13.75
C THR A 219 5.91 9.75 -14.60
N PHE A 220 4.71 9.20 -14.42
CA PHE A 220 3.53 9.54 -15.22
C PHE A 220 3.06 10.98 -14.98
N PRO A 221 2.94 11.48 -13.73
CA PRO A 221 2.58 12.88 -13.51
C PRO A 221 3.57 13.86 -14.14
N ALA A 222 4.89 13.55 -14.10
CA ALA A 222 5.91 14.37 -14.76
C ALA A 222 5.69 14.43 -16.29
N MET A 223 5.44 13.28 -16.93
CA MET A 223 5.16 13.23 -18.36
C MET A 223 3.84 13.92 -18.73
N MET A 224 2.78 13.70 -17.95
CA MET A 224 1.48 14.34 -18.16
C MET A 224 1.60 15.86 -18.06
N TYR A 225 2.30 16.36 -17.04
CA TYR A 225 2.52 17.79 -16.84
C TYR A 225 3.33 18.40 -18.01
N ALA A 226 4.39 17.71 -18.45
CA ALA A 226 5.19 18.13 -19.60
C ALA A 226 4.37 18.23 -20.90
N LYS A 227 3.47 17.26 -21.12
CA LYS A 227 2.62 17.20 -22.32
C LYS A 227 1.53 18.26 -22.30
N ILE A 228 0.88 18.48 -21.15
CA ILE A 228 -0.21 19.46 -21.00
C ILE A 228 0.32 20.89 -21.11
N PHE A 229 1.44 21.19 -20.46
CA PHE A 229 1.96 22.56 -20.36
C PHE A 229 3.11 22.85 -21.32
N LYS A 230 3.31 22.05 -22.38
CA LYS A 230 4.46 22.09 -23.31
C LYS A 230 4.89 23.52 -23.71
N ASN A 231 3.93 24.40 -23.98
CA ASN A 231 4.17 25.77 -24.45
C ASN A 231 4.36 26.82 -23.33
N CYS A 232 4.14 26.44 -22.06
CA CYS A 232 4.16 27.34 -20.90
C CYS A 232 5.24 26.97 -19.86
N LEU A 233 6.10 25.98 -20.14
CA LEU A 233 7.10 25.49 -19.18
C LEU A 233 8.24 26.48 -18.98
N ARG A 234 8.45 26.90 -17.73
CA ARG A 234 9.64 27.65 -17.32
C ARG A 234 10.83 26.70 -17.16
N LYS A 235 12.06 27.24 -17.12
CA LYS A 235 13.29 26.45 -16.88
C LYS A 235 13.20 25.62 -15.59
N ARG A 236 12.62 26.20 -14.53
CA ARG A 236 12.38 25.51 -13.25
C ARG A 236 11.43 24.33 -13.40
N ASP A 237 10.34 24.50 -14.14
CA ASP A 237 9.36 23.44 -14.37
C ASP A 237 9.99 22.27 -15.13
N LYS A 238 10.78 22.56 -16.18
CA LYS A 238 11.55 21.56 -16.93
C LYS A 238 12.52 20.79 -16.04
N ALA A 239 13.22 21.48 -15.14
CA ALA A 239 14.13 20.84 -14.18
C ALA A 239 13.38 19.94 -13.19
N LEU A 240 12.23 20.38 -12.66
CA LEU A 240 11.40 19.57 -11.75
C LEU A 240 10.81 18.34 -12.45
N ILE A 241 10.33 18.49 -13.68
CA ILE A 241 9.83 17.39 -14.51
C ILE A 241 10.94 16.36 -14.73
N ALA A 242 12.13 16.81 -15.17
CA ALA A 242 13.27 15.94 -15.39
C ALA A 242 13.67 15.23 -14.10
N ALA A 243 13.76 15.97 -12.98
CA ALA A 243 14.08 15.40 -11.68
C ALA A 243 13.09 14.29 -11.29
N LEU A 244 11.78 14.55 -11.30
CA LEU A 244 10.76 13.55 -10.96
C LEU A 244 10.77 12.34 -11.89
N PHE A 245 10.99 12.57 -13.18
CA PHE A 245 11.06 11.50 -14.17
C PHE A 245 12.25 10.56 -13.91
N PHE A 246 13.46 11.13 -13.81
CA PHE A 246 14.68 10.35 -13.61
C PHE A 246 14.75 9.72 -12.21
N THR A 247 14.33 10.42 -11.15
CA THR A 247 14.30 9.81 -9.80
C THR A 247 13.28 8.69 -9.71
N GLY A 248 12.11 8.83 -10.33
CA GLY A 248 11.10 7.76 -10.39
C GLY A 248 11.63 6.50 -11.07
N ILE A 249 12.34 6.65 -12.20
CA ILE A 249 12.97 5.52 -12.90
C ILE A 249 14.11 4.93 -12.07
N LEU A 250 14.98 5.78 -11.51
CA LEU A 250 16.11 5.34 -10.70
C LEU A 250 15.66 4.52 -9.49
N PHE A 251 14.68 5.02 -8.73
CA PHE A 251 14.15 4.31 -7.56
C PHE A 251 13.38 3.04 -7.95
N SER A 252 12.72 3.04 -9.12
CA SER A 252 12.06 1.83 -9.64
C SER A 252 13.08 0.73 -9.91
N ILE A 253 14.14 1.04 -10.66
CA ILE A 253 15.20 0.08 -10.98
C ILE A 253 15.94 -0.35 -9.71
N ALA A 254 16.36 0.61 -8.87
CA ALA A 254 17.09 0.32 -7.64
C ALA A 254 16.26 -0.54 -6.68
N GLY A 255 14.98 -0.24 -6.52
CA GLY A 255 14.05 -1.02 -5.72
C GLY A 255 13.88 -2.43 -6.27
N PHE A 256 13.58 -2.57 -7.56
CA PHE A 256 13.41 -3.86 -8.22
C PHE A 256 14.64 -4.75 -8.08
N VAL A 257 15.82 -4.22 -8.44
CA VAL A 257 17.10 -4.96 -8.35
C VAL A 257 17.41 -5.36 -6.91
N SER A 258 17.19 -4.46 -5.95
CA SER A 258 17.44 -4.76 -4.53
C SER A 258 16.56 -5.89 -4.00
N HIS A 259 15.31 -5.97 -4.46
CA HIS A 259 14.38 -7.03 -4.07
C HIS A 259 14.66 -8.36 -4.78
N VAL A 260 14.99 -8.34 -6.09
CA VAL A 260 15.44 -9.54 -6.81
C VAL A 260 16.71 -10.11 -6.17
N HIS A 261 17.69 -9.27 -5.88
CA HIS A 261 18.93 -9.69 -5.22
C HIS A 261 18.69 -10.26 -3.82
N ALA A 262 17.73 -9.73 -3.08
CA ALA A 262 17.35 -10.26 -1.77
C ALA A 262 16.73 -11.66 -1.85
N ILE A 263 16.06 -11.98 -2.96
CA ILE A 263 15.46 -13.30 -3.20
C ILE A 263 16.53 -14.31 -3.61
N LEU A 264 17.42 -13.92 -4.54
CA LEU A 264 18.49 -14.82 -5.03
C LEU A 264 19.54 -15.17 -3.96
N LYS A 265 19.61 -14.39 -2.88
CA LYS A 265 20.52 -14.64 -1.74
C LYS A 265 19.88 -15.43 -0.59
N LYS A 266 18.57 -15.69 -0.65
CA LYS A 266 17.91 -16.63 0.27
C LYS A 266 18.15 -18.06 -0.21
#